data_AF-A0A8I1R4C9-F1
#
_entry.id   AF-A0A8I1R4C9-F1
#
_cell.length_a   1.000
_cell.length_b   1.000
_cell.length_c   1.000
_cell.angle_alpha   90.00
_cell.angle_beta   90.00
_cell.angle_gamma   90.00
#
_symmetry.space_group_name_H-M   'P 1'
#
loop_
_entity.id
_entity.type
_entity.pdbx_description
1 polymer ?
#
loop_
_entity_poly.entity_id
_entity_poly.type
_entity_poly.pdbx_seq_one_letter_code
_entity_poly.pdbx_strand_id
1 'polypeptide(L)'
;MGAATGNTIRRRKNRLESARGRAVGQDPRAFWILHVRQRDAGVREWRRAFHDLVGRVIESPGVALFDAVEAGVPTYLVNVIAGATGETIGSVMSIIGVSQTTFRRKEEANEPLPDAAGHRVMGFLRIAATLRRLLEESGDPQQLKGFDLEGWVAQWMRERLPELGGRTPGEMLRNPEGQRAVEQVLERMRGGLPA
;
A
#
# COMPACT_ATOMS: atom_id res chain seq x y z
N MET A 1 -45.23 -17.83 7.22
CA MET A 1 -44.35 -17.48 6.09
C MET A 1 -44.30 -15.96 5.94
N GLY A 2 -43.10 -15.37 5.87
CA GLY A 2 -42.88 -14.07 5.21
C GLY A 2 -42.79 -12.80 6.07
N ALA A 3 -41.82 -12.66 6.99
CA ALA A 3 -41.53 -11.34 7.60
C ALA A 3 -40.06 -11.11 8.03
N ALA A 4 -39.09 -11.96 7.65
CA ALA A 4 -37.70 -11.82 8.10
C ALA A 4 -36.76 -11.15 7.08
N THR A 5 -37.17 -11.03 5.81
CA THR A 5 -36.25 -10.66 4.72
C THR A 5 -36.10 -9.14 4.53
N GLY A 6 -37.08 -8.34 4.97
CA GLY A 6 -37.07 -6.88 4.78
C GLY A 6 -36.09 -6.11 5.67
N ASN A 7 -35.83 -6.59 6.90
CA ASN A 7 -35.04 -5.87 7.89
C ASN A 7 -33.52 -5.97 7.61
N THR A 8 -33.08 -7.10 7.06
CA THR A 8 -31.67 -7.36 6.73
C THR A 8 -31.19 -6.54 5.54
N ILE A 9 -32.05 -6.33 4.54
CA ILE A 9 -31.75 -5.53 3.35
C ILE A 9 -31.65 -4.04 3.71
N ARG A 10 -32.55 -3.55 4.58
CA ARG A 10 -32.53 -2.16 5.05
C ARG A 10 -31.29 -1.85 5.90
N ARG A 11 -30.85 -2.79 6.75
CA ARG A 11 -29.61 -2.64 7.55
C ARG A 11 -28.34 -2.65 6.69
N ARG A 12 -28.27 -3.47 5.64
CA ARG A 12 -27.12 -3.46 4.71
C ARG A 12 -27.07 -2.16 3.90
N LYS A 13 -28.22 -1.67 3.42
CA LYS A 13 -28.31 -0.40 2.69
C LYS A 13 -27.90 0.79 3.55
N ASN A 14 -28.39 0.88 4.79
CA ASN A 14 -27.97 1.92 5.73
C ASN A 14 -26.49 1.85 6.11
N ARG A 15 -25.88 0.66 6.22
CA ARG A 15 -24.44 0.53 6.47
C ARG A 15 -23.59 0.99 5.27
N LEU A 16 -24.04 0.69 4.05
CA LEU A 16 -23.41 1.17 2.81
C LEU A 16 -23.59 2.68 2.61
N GLU A 17 -24.75 3.25 2.96
CA GLU A 17 -25.01 4.69 2.91
C GLU A 17 -24.27 5.45 4.01
N SER A 18 -24.10 4.89 5.22
CA SER A 18 -23.27 5.49 6.26
C SER A 18 -21.78 5.42 5.95
N ALA A 19 -21.33 4.39 5.22
CA ALA A 19 -19.96 4.30 4.69
C ALA A 19 -19.72 5.28 3.52
N ARG A 20 -20.70 5.44 2.62
CA ARG A 20 -20.67 6.46 1.57
C ARG A 20 -20.73 7.89 2.13
N GLY A 21 -21.53 8.12 3.18
CA GLY A 21 -21.69 9.44 3.81
C GLY A 21 -20.47 9.91 4.62
N ARG A 22 -19.62 9.00 5.12
CA ARG A 22 -18.31 9.37 5.71
C ARG A 22 -17.25 9.68 4.66
N ALA A 23 -17.34 9.09 3.48
CA ALA A 23 -16.39 9.32 2.40
C ALA A 23 -16.59 10.67 1.68
N VAL A 24 -17.78 11.28 1.76
CA VAL A 24 -18.14 12.51 1.02
C VAL A 24 -17.65 13.82 1.70
N GLY A 25 -16.84 13.74 2.76
CA GLY A 25 -16.41 14.94 3.50
C GLY A 25 -14.97 15.00 3.96
N GLN A 26 -14.12 14.03 3.58
CA GLN A 26 -12.71 14.05 3.93
C GLN A 26 -11.88 14.42 2.70
N ASP A 27 -11.07 15.48 2.81
CA ASP A 27 -10.05 15.82 1.82
C ASP A 27 -9.24 14.56 1.49
N PRO A 28 -9.25 14.06 0.24
CA PRO A 28 -8.55 12.82 -0.10
C PRO A 28 -7.03 12.93 0.13
N ARG A 29 -6.48 14.15 0.16
CA ARG A 29 -5.07 14.38 0.53
C ARG A 29 -4.78 14.06 1.99
N ALA A 30 -5.79 14.14 2.86
CA ALA A 30 -5.67 13.79 4.27
C ALA A 30 -5.29 12.32 4.47
N PHE A 31 -5.58 11.44 3.50
CA PHE A 31 -5.15 10.05 3.51
C PHE A 31 -3.64 9.92 3.73
N TRP A 32 -2.87 10.80 3.07
CA TRP A 32 -1.42 10.74 3.10
C TRP A 32 -0.81 11.33 4.36
N ILE A 33 -1.51 12.19 5.10
CA ILE A 33 -0.95 12.94 6.23
C ILE A 33 -0.38 11.99 7.29
N LEU A 34 0.93 12.09 7.51
CA LEU A 34 1.66 11.37 8.55
C LEU A 34 2.26 12.34 9.56
N HIS A 35 2.16 11.99 10.83
CA HIS A 35 2.80 12.73 11.91
C HIS A 35 4.21 12.17 12.14
N VAL A 36 5.11 12.38 11.17
CA VAL A 36 6.53 12.03 11.30
C VAL A 36 7.38 13.27 11.08
N ARG A 37 8.29 13.52 12.01
CA ARG A 37 9.26 14.62 11.89
C ARG A 37 10.44 14.14 11.03
N GLN A 38 10.36 14.38 9.73
CA GLN A 38 11.25 13.76 8.72
C GLN A 38 12.75 13.94 8.97
N ARG A 39 13.19 15.06 9.58
CA ARG A 39 14.62 15.36 9.77
C ARG A 39 15.30 14.55 10.89
N ASP A 40 14.54 14.04 11.85
CA ASP A 40 15.08 13.38 13.07
C ASP A 40 14.45 12.01 13.32
N ALA A 41 13.65 11.51 12.39
CA ALA A 41 12.95 10.24 12.54
C ALA A 41 13.94 9.07 12.49
N GLY A 42 13.97 8.27 13.54
CA GLY A 42 14.68 7.00 13.56
C GLY A 42 13.92 5.90 12.83
N VAL A 43 14.55 4.73 12.72
CA VAL A 43 13.99 3.54 12.05
C VAL A 43 12.63 3.15 12.63
N ARG A 44 12.44 3.27 13.96
CA ARG A 44 11.18 2.92 14.62
C ARG A 44 10.05 3.86 14.23
N GLU A 45 10.32 5.16 14.11
CA GLU A 45 9.35 6.16 13.69
C GLU A 45 8.92 5.92 12.24
N TRP A 46 9.86 5.61 11.35
CA TRP A 46 9.55 5.28 9.95
C TRP A 46 8.72 4.00 9.82
N ARG A 47 9.10 2.93 10.53
CA ARG A 47 8.32 1.68 10.56
C ARG A 47 6.91 1.91 11.08
N ARG A 48 6.75 2.69 12.15
CA ARG A 48 5.42 3.04 12.67
C ARG A 48 4.58 3.76 11.61
N ALA A 49 5.16 4.75 10.93
CA ALA A 49 4.45 5.51 9.90
C ALA A 49 4.07 4.65 8.69
N PHE A 50 4.96 3.75 8.28
CA PHE A 50 4.68 2.79 7.24
C PHE A 50 3.56 1.82 7.64
N HIS A 51 3.62 1.28 8.86
CA HIS A 51 2.58 0.42 9.41
C HIS A 51 1.22 1.13 9.49
N ASP A 52 1.21 2.40 9.91
CA ASP A 52 0.00 3.22 9.95
C ASP A 52 -0.59 3.43 8.54
N LEU A 53 0.25 3.68 7.51
CA LEU A 53 -0.20 3.74 6.12
C LEU A 53 -0.78 2.42 5.63
N VAL A 54 -0.10 1.31 5.89
CA VAL A 54 -0.56 -0.02 5.49
C VAL A 54 -1.89 -0.35 6.18
N GLY A 55 -2.03 -0.02 7.46
CA GLY A 55 -3.29 -0.15 8.20
C GLY A 55 -4.42 0.68 7.57
N ARG A 56 -4.15 1.94 7.20
CA ARG A 56 -5.13 2.78 6.48
C ARG A 56 -5.52 2.16 5.14
N VAL A 57 -4.57 1.61 4.37
CA VAL A 57 -4.87 0.92 3.11
C VAL A 57 -5.78 -0.29 3.33
N ILE A 58 -5.52 -1.07 4.38
CA ILE A 58 -6.36 -2.21 4.77
C ILE A 58 -7.80 -1.78 5.11
N GLU A 59 -7.96 -0.67 5.84
CA GLU A 59 -9.27 -0.21 6.33
C GLU A 59 -10.06 0.59 5.30
N SER A 60 -9.42 1.07 4.23
CA SER A 60 -10.03 1.96 3.25
C SER A 60 -10.75 1.21 2.13
N PRO A 61 -11.94 1.68 1.70
CA PRO A 61 -12.57 1.17 0.48
C PRO A 61 -11.77 1.59 -0.75
N GLY A 62 -11.89 0.79 -1.83
CA GLY A 62 -11.16 1.05 -3.09
C GLY A 62 -11.39 2.44 -3.68
N VAL A 63 -12.59 3.01 -3.51
CA VAL A 63 -12.91 4.39 -3.96
C VAL A 63 -12.09 5.44 -3.22
N ALA A 64 -11.91 5.31 -1.90
CA ALA A 64 -11.11 6.26 -1.13
C ALA A 64 -9.62 6.16 -1.49
N LEU A 65 -9.12 4.96 -1.80
CA LEU A 65 -7.76 4.77 -2.29
C LEU A 65 -7.56 5.37 -3.68
N PHE A 66 -8.56 5.25 -4.56
CA PHE A 66 -8.57 5.91 -5.86
C PHE A 66 -8.52 7.44 -5.70
N ASP A 67 -9.43 8.01 -4.91
CA ASP A 67 -9.49 9.45 -4.67
C ASP A 67 -8.18 9.97 -4.05
N ALA A 68 -7.55 9.21 -3.16
CA ALA A 68 -6.26 9.58 -2.57
C ALA A 68 -5.12 9.62 -3.60
N VAL A 69 -5.09 8.69 -4.55
CA VAL A 69 -4.08 8.68 -5.63
C VAL A 69 -4.32 9.85 -6.60
N GLU A 70 -5.57 10.08 -7.00
CA GLU A 70 -5.96 11.18 -7.88
C GLU A 70 -5.69 12.55 -7.26
N ALA A 71 -5.82 12.67 -5.94
CA ALA A 71 -5.49 13.90 -5.22
C ALA A 71 -3.98 14.20 -5.12
N GLY A 72 -3.14 13.24 -5.54
CA GLY A 72 -1.70 13.35 -5.63
C GLY A 72 -0.99 12.64 -4.47
N VAL A 73 -0.01 11.80 -4.81
CA VAL A 73 0.82 11.08 -3.84
C VAL A 73 2.03 11.94 -3.45
N PRO A 74 2.21 12.32 -2.17
CA PRO A 74 3.32 13.18 -1.77
C PRO A 74 4.70 12.53 -1.94
N THR A 75 5.72 13.34 -2.27
CA THR A 75 7.11 12.89 -2.44
C THR A 75 7.70 12.27 -1.18
N TYR A 76 7.33 12.74 0.02
CA TYR A 76 7.87 12.21 1.26
C TYR A 76 7.54 10.74 1.52
N LEU A 77 6.57 10.15 0.81
CA LEU A 77 6.31 8.71 0.93
C LEU A 77 7.50 7.86 0.46
N VAL A 78 8.35 8.39 -0.42
CA VAL A 78 9.62 7.74 -0.77
C VAL A 78 10.53 7.64 0.45
N ASN A 79 10.59 8.69 1.27
CA ASN A 79 11.36 8.70 2.52
C ASN A 79 10.76 7.75 3.56
N VAL A 80 9.42 7.66 3.64
CA VAL A 80 8.73 6.72 4.53
C VAL A 80 9.05 5.28 4.16
N ILE A 81 8.93 4.92 2.88
CA ILE A 81 9.25 3.56 2.41
C ILE A 81 10.73 3.28 2.67
N ALA A 82 11.63 4.16 2.23
CA ALA A 82 13.08 3.98 2.40
C ALA A 82 13.47 3.79 3.87
N GLY A 83 13.00 4.68 4.76
CA GLY A 83 13.31 4.64 6.18
C GLY A 83 12.72 3.42 6.90
N ALA A 84 11.54 2.94 6.48
CA ALA A 84 10.88 1.79 7.10
C ALA A 84 11.54 0.46 6.67
N THR A 85 11.88 0.35 5.38
CA THR A 85 12.47 -0.86 4.80
C THR A 85 13.99 -0.93 4.92
N GLY A 86 14.65 0.15 5.37
CA GLY A 86 16.11 0.26 5.37
C GLY A 86 16.71 0.41 3.97
N GLU A 87 15.90 0.74 2.97
CA GLU A 87 16.35 0.96 1.60
C GLU A 87 16.92 2.36 1.42
N THR A 88 17.71 2.54 0.37
CA THR A 88 18.08 3.89 -0.07
C THR A 88 16.91 4.54 -0.81
N ILE A 89 16.79 5.87 -0.72
CA ILE A 89 15.83 6.65 -1.52
C ILE A 89 15.97 6.32 -3.01
N GLY A 90 17.21 6.14 -3.51
CA GLY A 90 17.50 5.74 -4.89
C GLY A 90 16.90 4.38 -5.27
N SER A 91 17.00 3.39 -4.39
CA SER A 91 16.41 2.06 -4.58
C SER A 91 14.89 2.14 -4.69
N VAL A 92 14.24 2.87 -3.77
CA VAL A 92 12.78 3.08 -3.81
C VAL A 92 12.37 3.82 -5.09
N MET A 93 13.09 4.87 -5.47
CA MET A 93 12.84 5.61 -6.72
C MET A 93 12.91 4.72 -7.96
N SER A 94 13.85 3.77 -7.99
CA SER A 94 13.97 2.78 -9.06
C SER A 94 12.73 1.87 -9.16
N ILE A 95 12.26 1.37 -8.01
CA ILE A 95 11.04 0.53 -7.93
C ILE A 95 9.81 1.31 -8.42
N ILE A 96 9.63 2.56 -7.96
CA ILE A 96 8.50 3.40 -8.35
C ILE A 96 8.73 4.16 -9.66
N GLY A 97 9.81 3.88 -10.39
CA GLY A 97 10.08 4.42 -11.72
C GLY A 97 10.10 5.95 -11.81
N VAL A 98 10.75 6.63 -10.86
CA VAL A 98 10.98 8.09 -10.90
C VAL A 98 12.47 8.38 -10.95
N SER A 99 12.91 9.34 -11.78
CA SER A 99 14.32 9.75 -11.80
C SER A 99 14.65 10.67 -10.63
N GLN A 100 15.91 10.65 -10.18
CA GLN A 100 16.37 11.53 -9.10
C GLN A 100 16.14 13.02 -9.40
N THR A 101 16.38 13.45 -10.65
CA THR A 101 16.13 14.83 -11.08
C THR A 101 14.64 15.19 -10.97
N THR A 102 13.75 14.29 -11.40
CA THR A 102 12.31 14.53 -11.32
C THR A 102 11.83 14.56 -9.87
N PHE A 103 12.30 13.61 -9.06
CA PHE A 103 11.97 13.53 -7.64
C PHE A 103 12.40 14.80 -6.91
N ARG A 104 13.66 15.22 -7.05
CA ARG A 104 14.20 16.42 -6.40
C ARG A 104 13.43 17.67 -6.81
N ARG A 105 13.15 17.84 -8.10
CA ARG A 105 12.35 18.98 -8.59
C ARG A 105 10.96 19.02 -7.95
N LYS A 106 10.27 17.87 -7.86
CA LYS A 106 8.95 17.76 -7.24
C LYS A 106 9.01 17.99 -5.72
N GLU A 107 10.04 17.46 -5.07
CA GLU A 107 10.27 17.61 -3.63
C GLU A 107 10.55 19.07 -3.23
N GLU A 108 11.44 19.76 -3.94
CA GLU A 108 11.75 21.18 -3.72
C GLU A 108 10.52 22.08 -3.94
N ALA A 109 9.66 21.72 -4.90
CA ALA A 109 8.43 22.44 -5.20
C ALA A 109 7.24 22.08 -4.28
N ASN A 110 7.40 21.10 -3.36
CA ASN A 110 6.30 20.52 -2.58
C ASN A 110 5.13 20.01 -3.44
N GLU A 111 5.45 19.47 -4.62
CA GLU A 111 4.49 18.91 -5.56
C GLU A 111 4.38 17.39 -5.41
N PRO A 112 3.23 16.78 -5.73
CA PRO A 112 3.08 15.34 -5.71
C PRO A 112 3.98 14.65 -6.75
N LEU A 113 4.22 13.36 -6.51
CA LEU A 113 4.85 12.47 -7.47
C LEU A 113 4.08 12.46 -8.80
N PRO A 114 4.76 12.22 -9.93
CA PRO A 114 4.06 11.96 -11.19
C PRO A 114 3.05 10.81 -11.05
N ASP A 115 1.92 10.89 -11.75
CA ASP A 115 0.79 9.96 -11.59
C ASP A 115 1.21 8.49 -11.66
N ALA A 116 2.04 8.13 -12.64
CA ALA A 116 2.52 6.77 -12.80
C ALA A 116 3.35 6.28 -11.60
N ALA A 117 4.13 7.17 -10.96
CA ALA A 117 4.87 6.83 -9.75
C ALA A 117 3.94 6.77 -8.52
N GLY A 118 2.94 7.65 -8.43
CA GLY A 118 1.91 7.60 -7.39
C GLY A 118 1.12 6.30 -7.41
N HIS A 119 0.69 5.85 -8.58
CA HIS A 119 0.05 4.54 -8.76
C HIS A 119 0.95 3.38 -8.29
N ARG A 120 2.25 3.43 -8.59
CA ARG A 120 3.21 2.41 -8.13
C ARG A 120 3.41 2.42 -6.62
N VAL A 121 3.44 3.59 -5.98
CA VAL A 121 3.45 3.69 -4.51
C VAL A 121 2.19 3.03 -3.93
N MET A 122 1.01 3.32 -4.47
CA MET A 122 -0.23 2.66 -4.03
C MET A 122 -0.17 1.13 -4.25
N GLY A 123 0.34 0.67 -5.39
CA GLY A 123 0.54 -0.75 -5.67
C GLY A 123 1.46 -1.43 -4.63
N PHE A 124 2.58 -0.80 -4.29
CA PHE A 124 3.48 -1.27 -3.23
C PHE A 124 2.77 -1.37 -1.88
N LEU A 125 2.02 -0.33 -1.47
CA LEU A 125 1.30 -0.33 -0.20
C LEU A 125 0.19 -1.38 -0.16
N ARG A 126 -0.48 -1.65 -1.29
CA ARG A 126 -1.47 -2.73 -1.41
C ARG A 126 -0.85 -4.11 -1.27
N ILE A 127 0.32 -4.33 -1.85
CA ILE A 127 1.08 -5.58 -1.65
C ILE A 127 1.39 -5.77 -0.17
N ALA A 128 1.95 -4.74 0.48
CA ALA A 128 2.25 -4.79 1.91
C ALA A 128 0.99 -5.06 2.76
N ALA A 129 -0.14 -4.44 2.40
CA ALA A 129 -1.44 -4.66 3.05
C ALA A 129 -1.94 -6.11 2.88
N THR A 130 -1.84 -6.67 1.68
CA THR A 130 -2.22 -8.06 1.41
C THR A 130 -1.35 -9.02 2.20
N LEU A 131 -0.03 -8.85 2.18
CA LEU A 131 0.91 -9.70 2.93
C LEU A 131 0.67 -9.62 4.44
N ARG A 132 0.43 -8.41 4.97
CA ARG A 132 0.08 -8.23 6.37
C ARG A 132 -1.20 -8.99 6.73
N ARG A 133 -2.24 -8.92 5.90
CA ARG A 133 -3.47 -9.72 6.10
C ARG A 133 -3.20 -11.22 6.05
N LEU A 134 -2.39 -11.69 5.10
CA LEU A 134 -2.02 -13.11 5.02
C LEU A 134 -1.33 -13.58 6.30
N LEU A 135 -0.41 -12.79 6.83
CA LEU A 135 0.27 -13.09 8.09
C LEU A 135 -0.69 -13.09 9.28
N GLU A 136 -1.56 -12.07 9.39
CA GLU A 136 -2.58 -11.97 10.45
C GLU A 136 -3.61 -13.12 10.40
N GLU A 137 -3.94 -13.63 9.20
CA GLU A 137 -4.87 -14.74 9.00
C GLU A 137 -4.24 -16.13 9.20
N SER A 138 -2.94 -16.27 8.91
CA SER A 138 -2.24 -17.56 8.88
C SER A 138 -1.41 -17.83 10.14
N GLY A 139 -1.15 -16.81 10.96
CA GLY A 139 -0.09 -16.84 11.97
C GLY A 139 -0.51 -17.31 13.36
N ASP A 140 0.38 -18.09 13.99
CA ASP A 140 0.50 -18.13 15.44
C ASP A 140 0.92 -16.72 15.93
N PRO A 141 0.18 -16.08 16.86
CA PRO A 141 0.52 -14.77 17.42
C PRO A 141 1.96 -14.64 17.93
N GLN A 142 2.61 -15.75 18.31
CA GLN A 142 4.02 -15.75 18.72
C GLN A 142 4.99 -15.60 17.54
N GLN A 143 4.69 -16.18 16.37
CA GLN A 143 5.54 -16.08 15.18
C GLN A 143 5.44 -14.72 14.49
N LEU A 144 4.28 -14.06 14.62
CA LEU A 144 4.08 -12.68 14.15
C LEU A 144 4.83 -11.66 15.02
N LYS A 145 5.23 -12.05 16.24
CA LYS A 145 5.90 -11.17 17.19
C LYS A 145 7.35 -10.95 16.76
N GLY A 146 7.58 -9.89 16.00
CA GLY A 146 8.91 -9.49 15.53
C GLY A 146 9.19 -9.82 14.06
N PHE A 147 8.19 -10.26 13.29
CA PHE A 147 8.33 -10.39 11.84
C PHE A 147 8.60 -9.02 11.20
N ASP A 148 9.72 -8.91 10.48
CA ASP A 148 10.12 -7.69 9.76
C ASP A 148 9.39 -7.62 8.42
N LEU A 149 8.13 -7.17 8.46
CA LEU A 149 7.29 -7.04 7.26
C LEU A 149 7.92 -6.09 6.25
N GLU A 150 8.48 -4.98 6.71
CA GLU A 150 9.03 -3.94 5.85
C GLU A 150 10.26 -4.44 5.09
N GLY A 151 11.19 -5.09 5.79
CA GLY A 151 12.35 -5.73 5.17
C GLY A 151 11.95 -6.83 4.21
N TRP A 152 10.99 -7.68 4.60
CA TRP A 152 10.49 -8.78 3.77
C TRP A 152 9.84 -8.28 2.49
N VAL A 153 8.92 -7.29 2.57
CA VAL A 153 8.26 -6.70 1.41
C VAL A 153 9.29 -6.08 0.48
N ALA A 154 10.26 -5.33 1.01
CA ALA A 154 11.29 -4.72 0.19
C ALA A 154 12.13 -5.77 -0.56
N GLN A 155 12.49 -6.87 0.11
CA GLN A 155 13.20 -7.99 -0.52
C GLN A 155 12.35 -8.64 -1.61
N TRP A 156 11.09 -8.97 -1.30
CA TRP A 156 10.16 -9.61 -2.24
C TRP A 156 9.95 -8.77 -3.50
N MET A 157 9.86 -7.44 -3.35
CA MET A 157 9.72 -6.51 -4.49
C MET A 157 10.90 -6.55 -5.48
N ARG A 158 12.05 -7.08 -5.07
CA ARG A 158 13.27 -7.22 -5.87
C ARG A 158 13.57 -8.67 -6.27
N GLU A 159 12.82 -9.61 -5.76
CA GLU A 159 12.98 -11.03 -6.06
C GLU A 159 12.50 -11.33 -7.48
N ARG A 160 13.30 -12.08 -8.26
CA ARG A 160 12.87 -12.53 -9.59
C ARG A 160 12.01 -13.78 -9.42
N LEU A 161 10.75 -13.69 -9.84
CA LEU A 161 9.77 -14.75 -9.65
C LEU A 161 9.53 -15.51 -10.98
N PRO A 162 9.69 -16.85 -11.02
CA PRO A 162 9.37 -17.66 -12.19
C PRO A 162 7.92 -17.44 -12.69
N GLU A 163 6.98 -17.25 -11.77
CA GLU A 163 5.55 -17.01 -12.04
C GLU A 163 5.29 -15.69 -12.75
N LEU A 164 6.23 -14.75 -12.67
CA LEU A 164 6.22 -13.46 -13.36
C LEU A 164 7.11 -13.48 -14.61
N GLY A 165 7.50 -14.67 -15.08
CA GLY A 165 8.42 -14.86 -16.20
C GLY A 165 9.82 -14.32 -15.92
N GLY A 166 10.31 -14.48 -14.68
CA GLY A 166 11.62 -14.03 -14.24
C GLY A 166 11.72 -12.53 -13.93
N ARG A 167 10.60 -11.80 -13.92
CA ARG A 167 10.52 -10.39 -13.50
C ARG A 167 10.35 -10.24 -12.00
N THR A 168 10.66 -9.07 -11.47
CA THR A 168 10.39 -8.75 -10.07
C THR A 168 8.98 -8.17 -9.89
N PRO A 169 8.37 -8.29 -8.70
CA PRO A 169 7.11 -7.60 -8.42
C PRO A 169 7.21 -6.09 -8.65
N GLY A 170 8.34 -5.46 -8.33
CA GLY A 170 8.60 -4.05 -8.62
C GLY A 170 8.56 -3.71 -10.11
N GLU A 171 9.14 -4.55 -10.98
CA GLU A 171 9.06 -4.38 -12.43
C GLU A 171 7.61 -4.49 -12.93
N MET A 172 6.82 -5.38 -12.32
CA MET A 172 5.43 -5.63 -12.72
C MET A 172 4.46 -4.49 -12.36
N LEU A 173 4.77 -3.65 -11.36
CA LEU A 173 3.92 -2.52 -11.00
C LEU A 173 3.87 -1.40 -12.04
N ARG A 174 4.66 -1.47 -13.11
CA ARG A 174 4.70 -0.42 -14.15
C ARG A 174 3.39 -0.25 -14.92
N ASN A 175 2.53 -1.25 -14.93
CA ASN A 175 1.23 -1.20 -15.59
C ASN A 175 0.18 -2.05 -14.86
N PRO A 176 -1.12 -1.85 -15.16
CA PRO A 176 -2.20 -2.58 -14.51
C PRO A 176 -2.16 -4.11 -14.71
N GLU A 177 -1.73 -4.60 -15.88
CA GLU A 177 -1.67 -6.05 -16.13
C GLU A 177 -0.62 -6.73 -15.26
N GLY A 178 0.54 -6.10 -15.10
CA GLY A 178 1.58 -6.61 -14.21
C GLY A 178 1.16 -6.58 -12.75
N GLN A 179 0.45 -5.53 -12.31
CA GLN A 179 -0.12 -5.49 -10.96
C GLN A 179 -1.10 -6.66 -10.73
N ARG A 180 -1.99 -6.96 -11.68
CA ARG A 180 -2.90 -8.12 -11.58
C ARG A 180 -2.16 -9.44 -11.49
N ALA A 181 -1.05 -9.59 -12.22
CA ALA A 181 -0.21 -10.79 -12.13
C ALA A 181 0.40 -10.95 -10.73
N VAL A 182 0.87 -9.85 -10.12
CA VAL A 182 1.39 -9.85 -8.74
C VAL A 182 0.29 -10.19 -7.73
N GLU A 183 -0.91 -9.64 -7.90
CA GLU A 183 -2.08 -9.99 -7.07
C GLU A 183 -2.40 -11.49 -7.16
N GLN A 184 -2.32 -12.10 -8.35
CA GLN A 184 -2.52 -13.54 -8.51
C GLN A 184 -1.44 -14.38 -7.81
N VAL A 185 -0.18 -13.91 -7.78
CA VAL A 185 0.88 -14.58 -6.99
C VAL A 185 0.53 -14.56 -5.51
N LEU A 186 0.11 -13.41 -4.97
CA LEU A 186 -0.28 -13.26 -3.57
C LEU A 186 -1.49 -14.13 -3.19
N GLU A 187 -2.48 -14.26 -4.08
CA GLU A 187 -3.63 -15.16 -3.86
C GLU A 187 -3.22 -16.64 -3.85
N ARG A 188 -2.22 -17.05 -4.64
CA ARG A 188 -1.68 -18.42 -4.57
C ARG A 188 -0.97 -18.68 -3.25
N MET A 189 -0.21 -17.71 -2.74
CA MET A 189 0.43 -17.79 -1.42
C MET A 189 -0.59 -17.99 -0.28
N ARG A 190 -1.78 -17.38 -0.39
CA ARG A 190 -2.91 -17.58 0.53
C ARG A 190 -3.45 -19.00 0.52
N GLY A 191 -3.49 -19.64 -0.65
CA GLY A 191 -4.08 -20.96 -0.87
C GLY A 191 -3.19 -22.15 -0.50
N GLY A 192 -1.96 -21.91 0.00
CA GLY A 192 -1.03 -22.98 0.40
C GLY A 192 -0.45 -23.79 -0.76
N LEU A 193 -0.60 -23.34 -2.00
CA LEU A 193 0.11 -23.93 -3.13
C LEU A 193 1.52 -23.34 -3.17
N PRO A 194 2.59 -24.16 -3.06
CA PRO A 194 3.92 -23.66 -3.30
C PRO A 194 4.01 -23.14 -4.74
N ALA A 195 4.68 -22.00 -4.88
CA ALA A 195 5.25 -21.52 -6.13
C ALA A 195 6.12 -22.62 -6.76
#